data_AF-A0A6G7CDV4-F1
#
_entry.id   AF-A0A6G7CDV4-F1
#
_cell.length_a   1.000
_cell.length_b   1.000
_cell.length_c   1.000
_cell.angle_alpha   90.00
_cell.angle_beta   90.00
_cell.angle_gamma   90.00
#
_symmetry.space_group_name_H-M   'P 1'
#
loop_
_entity.id
_entity.type
_entity.pdbx_description
1 polymer ?
#
loop_
_entity_poly.entity_id
_entity_poly.type
_entity_poly.pdbx_seq_one_letter_code
_entity_poly.pdbx_strand_id
1 'polypeptide(L)'
;MGLYRCIANSKNFNINPFSVIGDISLKNVWHIGRFAIKKEVSDISLFKKLIICAITPVCQHKDNIAFAECDSKLLRMLKLLGIKTTIIGKSINYLGSETIPISMNYDGLISFYEKNKNLISNDILISKISKINKNYSFV
;
A
#
# COMPACT_ATOMS: atom_id res chain seq x y z
N MET A 1 8.02 20.81 -5.78
CA MET A 1 6.61 20.43 -5.61
C MET A 1 6.55 18.91 -5.69
N GLY A 2 5.88 18.18 -4.79
CA GLY A 2 5.96 16.71 -4.85
C GLY A 2 5.03 16.03 -3.85
N LEU A 3 3.82 15.74 -4.30
CA LEU A 3 2.90 14.80 -3.68
C LEU A 3 3.35 13.39 -4.08
N TYR A 4 3.59 12.50 -3.11
CA TYR A 4 3.76 11.06 -3.42
C TYR A 4 2.39 10.48 -3.71
N ARG A 5 2.20 9.86 -4.88
CA ARG A 5 0.87 9.44 -5.34
C ARG A 5 0.84 7.94 -5.61
N CYS A 6 -0.07 7.22 -4.94
CA CYS A 6 -0.59 5.97 -5.50
C CYS A 6 -1.85 6.31 -6.30
N ILE A 7 -1.91 5.89 -7.57
CA ILE A 7 -3.06 6.14 -8.43
C ILE A 7 -3.92 4.87 -8.42
N ALA A 8 -5.24 5.05 -8.43
CA ALA A 8 -6.19 3.95 -8.52
C ALA A 8 -7.02 4.20 -9.76
N ASN A 9 -6.54 3.74 -10.91
CA ASN A 9 -7.35 3.64 -12.11
C ASN A 9 -6.94 2.35 -12.84
N SER A 10 -7.48 1.23 -12.35
CA SER A 10 -7.35 -0.12 -12.91
C SER A 10 -7.64 -0.24 -14.41
N LYS A 11 -8.18 0.81 -15.05
CA LYS A 11 -8.44 0.88 -16.50
C LYS A 11 -7.17 0.99 -17.36
N ASN A 12 -6.04 1.46 -16.83
CA ASN A 12 -4.92 1.85 -17.70
C ASN A 12 -3.83 0.79 -17.88
N PHE A 13 -3.72 -0.19 -16.98
CA PHE A 13 -2.63 -1.17 -17.04
C PHE A 13 -3.02 -2.53 -17.63
N ASN A 14 -4.32 -2.82 -17.79
CA ASN A 14 -4.83 -4.10 -18.30
C ASN A 14 -4.12 -5.35 -17.74
N ILE A 15 -3.76 -5.31 -16.45
CA ILE A 15 -3.07 -6.41 -15.78
C ILE A 15 -4.13 -7.37 -15.27
N ASN A 16 -4.05 -8.62 -15.74
CA ASN A 16 -4.82 -9.70 -15.16
C ASN A 16 -4.15 -10.13 -13.84
N PRO A 17 -4.80 -9.98 -12.67
CA PRO A 17 -4.23 -10.44 -11.41
C PRO A 17 -3.86 -11.93 -11.46
N PHE A 18 -4.67 -12.75 -12.13
CA PHE A 18 -4.45 -14.20 -12.25
C PHE A 18 -3.16 -14.55 -13.02
N SER A 19 -2.71 -13.71 -13.97
CA SER A 19 -1.43 -13.93 -14.65
C SER A 19 -0.21 -13.59 -13.79
N VAL A 20 -0.38 -12.77 -12.74
CA VAL A 20 0.69 -12.43 -11.79
C VAL A 20 0.79 -13.47 -10.68
N ILE A 21 -0.35 -14.06 -10.32
CA ILE A 21 -0.51 -14.93 -9.17
C ILE A 21 -0.11 -16.38 -9.50
N GLY A 22 -0.32 -16.86 -10.73
CA GLY A 22 -0.06 -18.27 -11.07
C GLY A 22 -0.89 -19.23 -10.21
N ASP A 23 -0.32 -20.39 -9.84
CA ASP A 23 -0.97 -21.44 -9.02
C ASP A 23 -0.90 -21.18 -7.50
N ILE A 24 -0.63 -19.95 -7.07
CA ILE A 24 -0.56 -19.62 -5.64
C ILE A 24 -1.96 -19.76 -5.03
N SER A 25 -2.06 -20.54 -3.95
CA SER A 25 -3.25 -20.57 -3.10
C SER A 25 -3.48 -19.16 -2.56
N LEU A 26 -4.45 -18.43 -3.13
CA LEU A 26 -4.81 -17.10 -2.68
C LEU A 26 -5.99 -17.14 -1.75
N LYS A 27 -5.91 -16.34 -0.69
CA LYS A 27 -7.06 -16.08 0.17
C LYS A 27 -7.78 -14.79 -0.24
N ASN A 28 -7.08 -13.66 -0.23
CA ASN A 28 -7.65 -12.36 -0.58
C ASN A 28 -6.71 -11.53 -1.43
N VAL A 29 -7.31 -10.78 -2.36
CA VAL A 29 -6.63 -9.80 -3.20
C VAL A 29 -7.04 -8.40 -2.75
N TRP A 30 -6.04 -7.57 -2.45
CA TRP A 30 -6.21 -6.19 -2.03
C TRP A 30 -5.70 -5.24 -3.11
N HIS A 31 -6.33 -4.07 -3.21
CA HIS A 31 -5.82 -2.99 -4.03
C HIS A 31 -5.52 -1.78 -3.13
N ILE A 32 -4.27 -1.31 -3.15
CA ILE A 32 -3.83 -0.13 -2.40
C ILE A 32 -3.73 1.03 -3.38
N GLY A 33 -4.62 2.00 -3.21
CA GLY A 33 -4.73 3.17 -4.08
C GLY A 33 -4.80 4.48 -3.31
N ARG A 34 -4.71 5.60 -4.05
CA ARG A 34 -4.95 6.97 -3.53
C ARG A 34 -4.11 7.34 -2.31
N PHE A 35 -2.84 6.92 -2.30
CA PHE A 35 -1.89 7.36 -1.28
C PHE A 35 -1.50 8.80 -1.57
N ALA A 36 -1.69 9.70 -0.59
CA ALA A 36 -1.39 11.12 -0.73
C ALA A 36 -0.98 11.70 0.63
N ILE A 37 0.15 12.41 0.68
CA ILE A 37 0.61 13.14 1.86
C ILE A 37 0.94 14.57 1.46
N LYS A 38 0.40 15.54 2.20
CA LYS A 38 0.72 16.95 2.02
C LYS A 38 2.22 17.18 2.18
N LYS A 39 2.83 17.89 1.23
CA LYS A 39 4.29 18.06 1.16
C LYS A 39 4.85 18.76 2.41
N GLU A 40 4.04 19.62 3.02
CA GLU A 40 4.36 20.37 4.23
C GLU A 40 4.48 19.47 5.46
N VAL A 41 4.00 18.23 5.37
CA VAL A 41 4.11 17.22 6.42
C VAL A 41 5.24 16.25 6.05
N SER A 42 6.47 16.60 6.44
CA SER A 42 7.67 15.77 6.25
C SER A 42 7.90 14.80 7.42
N ASP A 43 6.82 14.27 8.00
CA ASP A 43 6.92 13.32 9.10
C ASP A 43 6.99 11.89 8.56
N ILE A 44 8.18 11.29 8.66
CA ILE A 44 8.41 9.89 8.30
C ILE A 44 7.59 8.93 9.17
N SER A 45 7.23 9.33 10.40
CA SER A 45 6.34 8.58 11.27
C SER A 45 4.94 8.51 10.65
N LEU A 46 4.38 9.64 10.21
CA LEU A 46 3.09 9.66 9.50
C LEU A 46 3.12 8.79 8.23
N PHE A 47 4.18 8.88 7.43
CA PHE A 47 4.32 8.05 6.24
C PHE A 47 4.30 6.55 6.59
N LYS A 48 5.06 6.14 7.62
CA LYS A 48 5.05 4.75 8.11
C LYS A 48 3.68 4.34 8.62
N LYS A 49 3.01 5.18 9.42
CA LYS A 49 1.64 4.93 9.92
C LYS A 49 0.67 4.66 8.78
N LEU A 50 0.69 5.49 7.73
CA LEU A 50 -0.17 5.31 6.57
C LEU A 50 0.12 4.02 5.79
N ILE A 51 1.39 3.67 5.61
CA ILE A 51 1.76 2.39 5.01
C ILE A 51 1.25 1.23 5.87
N ILE A 52 1.47 1.26 7.19
CA ILE A 52 0.99 0.19 8.09
C ILE A 52 -0.52 0.03 7.96
N CYS A 53 -1.28 1.13 7.99
CA CYS A 53 -2.73 1.08 7.80
C CYS A 53 -3.10 0.41 6.46
N ALA A 54 -2.42 0.76 5.38
CA ALA A 54 -2.69 0.20 4.05
C ALA A 54 -2.34 -1.30 3.94
N ILE A 55 -1.25 -1.75 4.58
CA ILE A 55 -0.75 -3.13 4.45
C ILE A 55 -1.28 -4.08 5.53
N THR A 56 -1.87 -3.55 6.61
CA THR A 56 -2.46 -4.34 7.69
C THR A 56 -3.38 -5.46 7.18
N PRO A 57 -4.36 -5.22 6.29
CA PRO A 57 -5.22 -6.29 5.79
C PRO A 57 -4.45 -7.39 5.04
N VAL A 58 -3.35 -7.04 4.35
CA VAL A 58 -2.51 -8.03 3.66
C VAL A 58 -1.72 -8.86 4.68
N CYS A 59 -1.21 -8.24 5.75
CA CYS A 59 -0.44 -8.92 6.78
C CYS A 59 -1.27 -9.83 7.71
N GLN A 60 -2.60 -9.91 7.53
CA GLN A 60 -3.47 -10.82 8.31
C GLN A 60 -3.40 -12.28 7.86
N HIS A 61 -2.90 -12.55 6.66
CA HIS A 61 -2.77 -13.92 6.15
C HIS A 61 -1.60 -14.05 5.17
N LYS A 62 -0.87 -15.16 5.26
CA LYS A 62 0.29 -15.44 4.39
C LYS A 62 -0.07 -15.47 2.88
N ASP A 63 -1.30 -15.89 2.59
CA ASP A 63 -1.83 -16.06 1.23
C ASP A 63 -2.57 -14.81 0.71
N ASN A 64 -2.40 -13.65 1.36
CA ASN A 64 -2.92 -12.38 0.87
C ASN A 64 -1.89 -11.67 -0.03
N ILE A 65 -2.39 -10.94 -1.02
CA ILE A 65 -1.59 -10.12 -1.92
C ILE A 65 -2.23 -8.74 -2.11
N ALA A 66 -1.40 -7.70 -2.20
CA ALA A 66 -1.80 -6.36 -2.59
C ALA A 66 -1.27 -6.02 -3.99
N PHE A 67 -2.09 -5.29 -4.74
CA PHE A 67 -1.74 -4.61 -5.98
C PHE A 67 -1.77 -3.10 -5.75
N ALA A 68 -0.84 -2.37 -6.35
CA ALA A 68 -0.82 -0.92 -6.28
C ALA A 68 -0.20 -0.32 -7.55
N GLU A 69 -0.56 0.92 -7.86
CA GLU A 69 0.12 1.73 -8.87
C GLU A 69 0.80 2.89 -8.14
N CYS A 70 2.10 3.08 -8.31
CA CYS A 70 2.82 4.17 -7.64
C CYS A 70 3.85 4.83 -8.54
N ASP A 71 4.15 6.08 -8.26
CA ASP A 71 5.27 6.77 -8.93
C ASP A 71 6.64 6.17 -8.53
N SER A 72 7.67 6.43 -9.35
CA SER A 72 9.02 5.93 -9.12
C SER A 72 9.64 6.39 -7.79
N LYS A 73 9.20 7.55 -7.29
CA LYS A 73 9.68 8.12 -6.03
C LYS A 73 9.12 7.35 -4.83
N LEU A 74 7.84 7.03 -4.85
CA LEU A 74 7.17 6.21 -3.84
C LEU A 74 7.71 4.78 -3.87
N LEU A 75 7.89 4.18 -5.06
CA LEU A 75 8.51 2.88 -5.18
C LEU A 75 9.91 2.83 -4.53
N ARG A 76 10.72 3.88 -4.75
CA ARG A 76 12.02 4.01 -4.10
C ARG A 76 11.91 4.11 -2.58
N MET A 77 10.94 4.87 -2.07
CA MET A 77 10.71 5.00 -0.62
C MET A 77 10.29 3.66 0.02
N LEU A 78 9.43 2.88 -0.64
CA LEU A 78 9.03 1.55 -0.17
C LEU A 78 10.26 0.63 -0.03
N LYS A 79 11.13 0.60 -1.06
CA LYS A 79 12.38 -0.17 -1.03
C LYS A 79 13.31 0.26 0.10
N LEU A 80 13.48 1.57 0.31
CA LEU A 80 14.30 2.11 1.41
C LEU A 80 13.75 1.76 2.80
N LEU A 81 12.44 1.56 2.93
CA LEU A 81 11.81 1.08 4.16
C LEU A 81 11.93 -0.43 4.36
N GLY A 82 12.53 -1.16 3.40
CA GLY A 82 12.66 -2.61 3.43
C GLY A 82 11.41 -3.37 2.96
N ILE A 83 10.46 -2.68 2.32
CA ILE A 83 9.28 -3.31 1.73
C ILE A 83 9.66 -3.90 0.37
N LYS A 84 9.44 -5.20 0.21
CA LYS A 84 9.70 -5.90 -1.05
C LYS A 84 8.47 -5.79 -1.95
N THR A 85 8.69 -5.36 -3.18
CA THR A 85 7.67 -5.13 -4.21
C THR A 85 8.10 -5.85 -5.48
N THR A 86 7.14 -6.36 -6.24
CA THR A 86 7.36 -6.93 -7.57
C THR A 86 6.72 -6.03 -8.61
N ILE A 87 7.46 -5.65 -9.66
CA ILE A 87 6.88 -4.92 -10.80
C ILE A 87 6.15 -5.94 -11.68
N ILE A 88 4.88 -5.68 -11.98
CA ILE A 88 3.98 -6.66 -12.59
C ILE A 88 3.48 -6.26 -13.98
N GLY A 89 4.00 -5.16 -14.52
CA GLY A 89 3.64 -4.63 -15.82
C GLY A 89 4.55 -3.50 -16.23
N LYS A 90 4.41 -3.06 -17.48
CA LYS A 90 5.12 -1.89 -17.99
C LYS A 90 4.63 -0.65 -17.26
N SER A 91 5.54 0.28 -16.98
CA SER A 91 5.16 1.60 -16.49
C SER A 91 4.42 2.38 -17.58
N ILE A 92 3.55 3.29 -17.17
CA ILE A 92 2.89 4.24 -18.07
C ILE A 92 3.16 5.66 -17.57
N ASN A 93 3.37 6.59 -18.50
CA ASN A 93 3.40 8.00 -18.15
C ASN A 93 1.97 8.52 -18.05
N TYR A 94 1.58 8.95 -16.86
CA TYR A 94 0.24 9.47 -16.59
C TYR A 94 0.36 10.75 -15.76
N LEU A 95 -0.32 11.82 -16.20
CA LEU A 95 -0.31 13.14 -15.56
C LEU A 95 1.10 13.68 -15.25
N GLY A 96 2.06 13.45 -16.15
CA GLY A 96 3.43 13.97 -16.03
C GLY A 96 4.34 13.19 -15.09
N SER A 97 3.96 11.98 -14.67
CA SER A 97 4.83 11.09 -13.89
C SER A 97 4.74 9.64 -14.38
N GLU A 98 5.87 8.94 -14.31
CA GLU A 98 5.92 7.51 -14.53
C GLU A 98 5.15 6.80 -13.41
N THR A 99 4.12 6.05 -13.77
CA THR A 99 3.31 5.23 -12.86
C THR A 99 3.67 3.76 -13.10
N ILE A 100 4.03 3.07 -12.03
CA ILE A 100 4.56 1.71 -12.05
C ILE A 100 3.58 0.78 -11.32
N PRO A 101 3.07 -0.28 -11.97
CA PRO A 101 2.20 -1.25 -11.34
C PRO A 101 3.06 -2.26 -10.56
N ILE A 102 2.71 -2.47 -9.30
CA ILE A 102 3.41 -3.36 -8.38
C ILE A 102 2.48 -4.33 -7.67
N SER A 103 3.02 -5.46 -7.24
CA SER A 103 2.41 -6.35 -6.26
C SER A 103 3.27 -6.49 -5.00
N MET A 104 2.62 -6.80 -3.88
CA MET A 104 3.21 -7.00 -2.57
C MET A 104 2.49 -8.16 -1.87
N ASN A 105 3.19 -9.24 -1.55
CA ASN A 105 2.63 -10.35 -0.78
C ASN A 105 2.97 -10.20 0.71
N TYR A 106 2.43 -11.10 1.53
CA TYR A 106 2.72 -11.16 2.96
C TYR A 106 4.23 -11.11 3.27
N ASP A 107 5.04 -11.96 2.64
CA ASP A 107 6.47 -12.07 2.93
C ASP A 107 7.24 -10.77 2.62
N GLY A 108 6.81 -10.03 1.60
CA GLY A 108 7.39 -8.73 1.27
C GLY A 108 7.04 -7.61 2.24
N LEU A 109 6.00 -7.79 3.06
CA LEU A 109 5.41 -6.78 3.94
C LEU A 109 5.66 -7.04 5.42
N ILE A 110 5.68 -8.31 5.84
CA ILE A 110 5.56 -8.68 7.26
C ILE A 110 6.70 -8.14 8.13
N SER A 111 7.93 -8.13 7.62
CA SER A 111 9.09 -7.60 8.36
C SER A 111 8.94 -6.10 8.66
N PHE A 112 8.44 -5.32 7.70
CA PHE A 112 8.16 -3.90 7.91
C PHE A 112 6.97 -3.71 8.84
N TYR A 113 5.90 -4.50 8.66
CA TYR A 113 4.71 -4.44 9.50
C TYR A 113 5.05 -4.69 10.98
N GLU A 114 5.69 -5.81 11.31
CA GLU A 114 6.03 -6.19 12.67
C GLU A 114 6.93 -5.17 13.37
N LYS A 115 7.92 -4.63 12.64
CA LYS A 115 8.83 -3.60 13.16
C LYS A 115 8.13 -2.29 13.51
N ASN A 116 7.03 -1.95 12.84
CA ASN A 116 6.41 -0.63 12.94
C ASN A 116 4.96 -0.64 13.43
N LYS A 117 4.28 -1.79 13.59
CA LYS A 117 2.85 -1.87 13.97
C LYS A 117 2.50 -1.12 15.25
N ASN A 118 3.46 -0.98 16.16
CA ASN A 118 3.28 -0.23 17.40
C ASN A 118 3.11 1.29 17.19
N LEU A 119 3.50 1.84 16.03
CA LEU A 119 3.29 3.25 15.68
C LEU A 119 1.81 3.63 15.61
N ILE A 120 0.92 2.65 15.38
CA ILE A 120 -0.52 2.86 15.26
C ILE A 120 -1.30 2.22 16.40
N SER A 121 -0.67 1.63 17.43
CA SER A 121 -1.40 0.97 18.52
C SER A 121 -2.35 1.91 19.25
N ASN A 122 -1.89 3.14 19.56
CA ASN A 122 -2.75 4.16 20.19
C ASN A 122 -3.77 4.74 19.21
N ASP A 123 -3.41 4.93 17.94
CA ASP A 123 -4.29 5.48 16.91
C ASP A 123 -5.41 4.49 16.50
N ILE A 124 -5.12 3.19 16.48
CA ILE A 124 -6.13 2.12 16.32
C ILE A 124 -7.03 2.09 17.54
N LEU A 125 -6.51 2.23 18.75
CA LEU A 125 -7.32 2.23 19.96
C LEU A 125 -8.26 3.44 19.97
N ILE A 126 -7.74 4.62 19.65
CA ILE A 126 -8.51 5.86 19.52
C ILE A 126 -9.53 5.76 18.38
N SER A 127 -9.16 5.18 17.23
CA SER A 127 -10.09 5.01 16.11
C SER A 127 -11.12 3.90 16.30
N LYS A 128 -10.82 2.85 17.07
CA LYS A 128 -11.80 1.86 17.53
C LYS A 128 -12.77 2.49 18.52
N ILE A 129 -12.27 3.26 19.49
CA ILE A 129 -13.10 4.03 20.43
C ILE A 129 -13.97 5.05 19.68
N SER A 130 -13.43 5.73 18.66
CA SER A 130 -14.21 6.68 17.85
C SER A 130 -15.19 6.00 16.89
N LYS A 131 -14.88 4.82 16.36
CA LYS A 131 -15.79 3.98 15.56
C LYS A 131 -16.91 3.35 16.38
N ILE A 132 -16.65 2.96 17.63
CA ILE A 132 -17.69 2.56 18.59
C ILE A 132 -18.70 3.72 18.76
N ASN A 133 -18.22 4.96 18.67
CA ASN A 133 -19.06 6.16 18.78
C ASN A 133 -19.61 6.69 17.43
N LYS A 134 -19.10 6.27 16.27
CA LYS A 134 -19.62 6.65 14.94
C LYS A 134 -19.36 5.57 13.86
N ASN A 135 -20.44 5.10 13.24
CA ASN A 135 -20.49 4.14 12.13
C ASN A 135 -19.87 4.68 10.82
N TYR A 136 -18.55 4.73 10.66
CA TYR A 136 -17.92 4.88 9.33
C TYR A 136 -16.62 4.08 9.17
N SER A 137 -16.51 3.39 8.04
CA SER A 137 -15.35 2.62 7.57
C SER A 137 -14.60 3.38 6.48
N PHE A 138 -13.27 3.41 6.56
CA PHE A 138 -12.40 3.75 5.45
C PHE A 138 -12.09 2.46 4.68
N VAL A 139 -12.46 2.46 3.40
CA VAL A 139 -11.97 1.53 2.36
C VAL A 139 -11.05 2.33 1.45
#